data_AF-A0A2D4FK51-F1
#
_entry.id   AF-A0A2D4FK51-F1
#
_cell.length_a   1.000
_cell.length_b   1.000
_cell.length_c   1.000
_cell.angle_alpha   90.00
_cell.angle_beta   90.00
_cell.angle_gamma   90.00
#
_symmetry.space_group_name_H-M   'P 1'
#
loop_
_entity.id
_entity.type
_entity.pdbx_description
1 polymer ?
#
loop_
_entity_poly.entity_id
_entity_poly.type
_entity_poly.pdbx_seq_one_letter_code
_entity_poly.pdbx_strand_id
1 'polypeptide(L)'
;MFLHYFFLQIPDVSDPLNLISDLTSLDLNSTVIKARNFIEEIPQKVSNQTKKEVSEIQDLLYDVKNEINAISDKFHKMISLKDISAFMENIVKNANYYKPLVVTYDSYRWGVGVCLCCLLLAIIAFNVLGLLLGSLGLGPNGMQWPTKRGCLSNAGGNFFMASVGFSFIFSWLLMLLALLLFLVGGNSYTLVCRPWANGVILQYLDTSELFPELNVKKLMNLNVSDVNLTSIYKSCEENAPLWSTFHLDEIVSLNDTFNISKYTQNIDSTLNKIKINVGTIELLEDEQKRSLLKLSAKDGPLNVDFNSTLVQLNQNLTKQDLTILANKLEEVAKIATNDTRRNLTHQANQLKEIQKWINLKFLPEIHALKRSVQSLQKSTPQIPSLINLTLSEINETNSFIKHQTEEVIKKETKTFILNTMNYFSSYLTWVERSIIGEFGRCGPVAWALDSMNTVVCNYLVDSLNAFWFCLAWCTIFLLPSIILAVRLAKFYRRMNVDDVYQDEIMENFELSRQSMFKMPRAEMKK
;
A
#
# COMPACT_ATOMS: atom_id res chain seq x y z
N MET A 1 -43.11 81.22 47.63
CA MET A 1 -41.86 80.78 48.29
C MET A 1 -41.92 79.29 48.70
N PHE A 2 -42.36 78.38 47.81
CA PHE A 2 -42.57 76.95 48.19
C PHE A 2 -41.80 75.94 47.31
N LEU A 3 -41.31 76.36 46.14
CA LEU A 3 -40.50 75.53 45.24
C LEU A 3 -39.03 75.65 45.64
N HIS A 4 -38.35 74.51 45.76
CA HIS A 4 -36.91 74.46 46.06
C HIS A 4 -36.05 74.44 44.79
N TYR A 5 -36.64 74.10 43.64
CA TYR A 5 -35.89 73.78 42.43
C TYR A 5 -35.37 75.00 41.66
N PHE A 6 -34.05 75.02 41.45
CA PHE A 6 -33.39 75.79 40.40
C PHE A 6 -32.73 74.79 39.43
N PHE A 7 -33.20 74.74 38.18
CA PHE A 7 -32.60 73.93 37.10
C PHE A 7 -31.21 74.42 36.65
N LEU A 8 -30.61 75.40 37.34
CA LEU A 8 -29.39 76.11 36.92
C LEU A 8 -28.09 75.29 37.09
N GLN A 9 -28.14 74.11 37.71
CA GLN A 9 -26.95 73.30 37.98
C GLN A 9 -27.01 71.90 37.33
N ILE A 10 -27.91 71.69 36.36
CA ILE A 10 -27.80 70.52 35.45
C ILE A 10 -26.70 70.87 34.44
N PRO A 11 -25.67 70.01 34.27
CA PRO A 11 -24.57 70.28 33.36
C PRO A 11 -25.08 70.30 31.92
N ASP A 12 -24.56 71.25 31.15
CA ASP A 12 -24.79 71.27 29.71
C ASP A 12 -24.06 70.09 29.07
N VAL A 13 -24.81 69.29 28.31
CA VAL A 13 -24.30 68.13 27.58
C VAL A 13 -24.25 68.38 26.07
N SER A 14 -24.50 69.63 25.63
CA SER A 14 -24.52 70.00 24.22
C SER A 14 -23.17 69.78 23.54
N ASP A 15 -22.08 70.17 24.18
CA ASP A 15 -20.71 70.02 23.65
C ASP A 15 -20.31 68.55 23.41
N PRO A 16 -20.40 67.64 24.40
CA PRO A 16 -20.12 66.23 24.15
C PRO A 16 -21.09 65.57 23.16
N LEU A 17 -22.36 66.01 23.11
CA LEU A 17 -23.33 65.50 22.14
C LEU A 17 -22.96 65.91 20.71
N ASN A 18 -22.56 67.17 20.51
CA ASN A 18 -22.11 67.68 19.22
C ASN A 18 -20.86 66.93 18.73
N LEU A 19 -19.90 66.66 19.61
CA LEU A 19 -18.70 65.90 19.25
C LEU A 19 -18.98 64.45 18.86
N ILE A 20 -19.93 63.80 19.55
CA ILE A 20 -20.37 62.45 19.17
C ILE A 20 -21.10 62.49 17.84
N SER A 21 -21.96 63.50 17.62
CA SER A 21 -22.67 63.72 16.35
C SER A 21 -21.68 63.94 15.19
N ASP A 22 -20.68 64.78 15.39
CA ASP A 22 -19.62 65.04 14.40
C ASP A 22 -18.86 63.74 14.11
N LEU A 23 -18.50 62.95 15.13
CA LEU A 23 -17.84 61.66 14.94
C LEU A 23 -18.71 60.68 14.13
N THR A 24 -20.02 60.61 14.40
CA THR A 24 -20.93 59.77 13.61
C THR A 24 -21.07 60.23 12.17
N SER A 25 -20.94 61.53 11.91
CA SER A 25 -20.98 62.08 10.55
C SER A 25 -19.73 61.75 9.72
N LEU A 26 -18.60 61.47 10.37
CA LEU A 26 -17.33 61.09 9.74
C LEU A 26 -17.29 59.63 9.25
N ASP A 27 -18.38 58.88 9.38
CA ASP A 27 -18.57 57.51 8.85
C ASP A 27 -17.37 56.57 9.05
N LEU A 28 -16.98 56.35 10.32
CA LEU A 28 -15.93 55.40 10.70
C LEU A 28 -16.18 53.98 10.15
N ASN A 29 -17.45 53.62 9.93
CA ASN A 29 -17.81 52.32 9.38
C ASN A 29 -17.31 52.14 7.94
N SER A 30 -17.36 53.20 7.12
CA SER A 30 -16.75 53.16 5.79
C SER A 30 -15.25 52.87 5.82
N THR A 31 -14.53 53.42 6.80
CA THR A 31 -13.09 53.17 6.97
C THR A 31 -12.81 51.71 7.35
N VAL A 32 -13.62 51.12 8.23
CA VAL A 32 -13.52 49.69 8.59
C VAL A 32 -13.79 48.80 7.38
N ILE A 33 -14.76 49.15 6.53
CA ILE A 33 -15.06 48.40 5.30
C ILE A 33 -13.88 48.50 4.31
N LYS A 34 -13.33 49.71 4.10
CA LYS A 34 -12.14 49.91 3.25
C LYS A 34 -10.95 49.07 3.74
N ALA A 35 -10.71 49.05 5.06
CA ALA A 35 -9.66 48.25 5.68
C ALA A 35 -9.85 46.75 5.43
N ARG A 36 -11.07 46.24 5.63
CA ARG A 36 -11.41 44.84 5.36
C ARG A 36 -11.18 44.46 3.90
N ASN A 37 -11.72 45.26 2.98
CA ASN A 37 -11.59 45.01 1.55
C ASN A 37 -10.11 45.00 1.12
N PHE A 38 -9.30 45.91 1.64
CA PHE A 38 -7.85 45.92 1.38
C PHE A 38 -7.19 44.60 1.79
N ILE A 39 -7.50 44.08 2.98
CA ILE A 39 -6.95 42.81 3.47
C ILE A 39 -7.42 41.62 2.62
N GLU A 40 -8.70 41.59 2.25
CA GLU A 40 -9.29 40.54 1.41
C GLU A 40 -8.72 40.52 -0.02
N GLU A 41 -8.24 41.66 -0.52
CA GLU A 41 -7.60 41.78 -1.85
C GLU A 41 -6.13 41.33 -1.88
N ILE A 42 -5.43 41.28 -0.73
CA ILE A 42 -4.01 40.93 -0.66
C ILE A 42 -3.71 39.59 -1.35
N PRO A 43 -4.42 38.48 -1.08
CA PRO A 43 -4.14 37.19 -1.73
C PRO A 43 -4.23 37.26 -3.25
N GLN A 44 -5.22 37.99 -3.79
CA GLN A 44 -5.40 38.14 -5.23
C GLN A 44 -4.28 38.98 -5.84
N LYS A 45 -3.84 40.06 -5.18
CA LYS A 45 -2.70 40.87 -5.61
C LYS A 45 -1.41 40.05 -5.64
N VAL A 46 -1.16 39.27 -4.58
CA VAL A 46 0.00 38.38 -4.51
C VAL A 46 -0.02 37.38 -5.65
N SER A 47 -1.14 36.68 -5.86
CA SER A 47 -1.32 35.71 -6.96
C SER A 47 -1.06 36.32 -8.34
N ASN A 48 -1.59 37.52 -8.59
CA ASN A 48 -1.38 38.21 -9.87
C ASN A 48 0.07 38.66 -10.07
N GLN A 49 0.73 39.14 -9.01
CA GLN A 49 2.11 39.64 -9.08
C GLN A 49 3.14 38.52 -9.17
N THR A 50 2.88 37.36 -8.58
CA THR A 50 3.79 36.19 -8.63
C THR A 50 3.49 35.24 -9.79
N LYS A 51 2.47 35.54 -10.61
CA LYS A 51 2.00 34.67 -11.70
C LYS A 51 3.12 34.25 -12.65
N LYS A 52 4.04 35.18 -12.98
CA LYS A 52 5.13 34.91 -13.91
C LYS A 52 6.15 33.94 -13.28
N GLU A 53 6.58 34.19 -12.06
CA GLU A 53 7.55 33.38 -11.35
C GLU A 53 6.98 31.99 -11.03
N VAL A 54 5.70 31.90 -10.70
CA VAL A 54 4.99 30.62 -10.56
C VAL A 54 4.95 29.87 -11.90
N SER A 55 4.71 30.55 -13.02
CA SER A 55 4.75 29.95 -14.36
C SER A 55 6.14 29.42 -14.69
N GLU A 56 7.22 30.16 -14.39
CA GLU A 56 8.60 29.70 -14.59
C GLU A 56 8.89 28.41 -13.80
N ILE A 57 8.36 28.31 -12.57
CA ILE A 57 8.48 27.08 -11.76
C ILE A 57 7.63 25.94 -12.35
N GLN A 58 6.41 26.23 -12.84
CA GLN A 58 5.57 25.23 -13.51
C GLN A 58 6.22 24.69 -14.77
N ASP A 59 6.88 25.54 -15.57
CA ASP A 59 7.60 25.14 -16.77
C ASP A 59 8.77 24.20 -16.42
N LEU A 60 9.53 24.49 -15.35
CA LEU A 60 10.57 23.58 -14.84
C LEU A 60 10.01 22.20 -14.47
N LEU A 61 8.85 22.16 -13.80
CA LEU A 61 8.18 20.90 -13.45
C LEU A 61 7.66 20.16 -14.68
N TYR A 62 7.24 20.90 -15.71
CA TYR A 62 6.81 20.34 -16.99
C TYR A 62 7.98 19.73 -17.76
N ASP A 63 9.16 20.36 -17.73
CA ASP A 63 10.38 19.82 -18.32
C ASP A 63 10.79 18.51 -17.65
N VAL A 64 10.76 18.44 -16.32
CA VAL A 64 10.99 17.19 -15.56
C VAL A 64 10.02 16.10 -15.98
N LYS A 65 8.73 16.45 -16.11
CA LYS A 65 7.70 15.50 -16.58
C LYS A 65 8.03 14.97 -17.98
N ASN A 66 8.47 15.82 -18.88
CA ASN A 66 8.82 15.43 -20.24
C ASN A 66 10.05 14.52 -20.27
N GLU A 67 11.06 14.77 -19.45
CA GLU A 67 12.23 13.91 -19.30
C GLU A 67 11.86 12.53 -18.73
N ILE A 68 10.97 12.47 -17.72
CA ILE A 68 10.43 11.20 -17.21
C ILE A 68 9.69 10.43 -18.31
N ASN A 69 8.84 11.11 -19.09
CA ASN A 69 8.15 10.49 -20.21
C ASN A 69 9.12 10.00 -21.28
N ALA A 70 10.20 10.75 -21.56
CA ALA A 70 11.22 10.34 -22.52
C ALA A 70 11.97 9.08 -22.06
N ILE A 71 12.25 8.93 -20.76
CA ILE A 71 12.79 7.68 -20.20
C ILE A 71 11.77 6.54 -20.37
N SER A 72 10.51 6.79 -20.03
CA SER A 72 9.44 5.79 -20.17
C SER A 72 9.31 5.31 -21.62
N ASP A 73 9.33 6.24 -22.58
CA ASP A 73 9.30 5.94 -24.02
C ASP A 73 10.54 5.17 -24.49
N LYS A 74 11.74 5.54 -24.02
CA LYS A 74 12.97 4.79 -24.30
C LYS A 74 12.86 3.36 -23.77
N PHE A 75 12.41 3.21 -22.53
CA PHE A 75 12.23 1.90 -21.90
C PHE A 75 11.17 1.06 -22.64
N HIS A 76 10.06 1.65 -23.06
CA HIS A 76 9.01 0.95 -23.81
C HIS A 76 9.44 0.54 -25.22
N LYS A 77 10.28 1.35 -25.88
CA LYS A 77 10.89 1.00 -27.18
C LYS A 77 11.94 -0.10 -27.07
N MET A 78 12.65 -0.12 -25.95
CA MET A 78 13.75 -1.05 -25.70
C MET A 78 13.25 -2.41 -25.24
N ILE A 79 12.31 -2.42 -24.30
CA ILE A 79 11.61 -3.59 -23.81
C ILE A 79 10.20 -3.47 -24.32
N SER A 80 9.96 -4.02 -25.51
CA SER A 80 8.60 -4.21 -26.00
C SER A 80 7.93 -5.26 -25.11
N LEU A 81 7.36 -4.78 -24.00
CA LEU A 81 6.53 -5.58 -23.10
C LEU A 81 5.41 -6.27 -23.88
N LYS A 82 4.99 -5.68 -25.00
CA LYS A 82 4.04 -6.28 -25.94
C LYS A 82 4.61 -7.52 -26.61
N ASP A 83 5.87 -7.52 -27.04
CA ASP A 83 6.50 -8.68 -27.68
C ASP A 83 6.81 -9.77 -26.67
N ILE A 84 7.23 -9.41 -25.44
CA ILE A 84 7.42 -10.37 -24.34
C ILE A 84 6.06 -10.97 -23.92
N SER A 85 5.02 -10.16 -23.79
CA SER A 85 3.67 -10.62 -23.48
C SER A 85 3.12 -11.52 -24.58
N ALA A 86 3.29 -11.15 -25.86
CA ALA A 86 2.88 -11.97 -26.99
C ALA A 86 3.64 -13.30 -27.04
N PHE A 87 4.95 -13.29 -26.74
CA PHE A 87 5.75 -14.51 -26.62
C PHE A 87 5.25 -15.42 -25.50
N MET A 88 4.97 -14.86 -24.31
CA MET A 88 4.44 -15.62 -23.17
C MET A 88 3.03 -16.16 -23.45
N GLU A 89 2.15 -15.37 -24.06
CA GLU A 89 0.84 -15.82 -24.52
C GLU A 89 0.96 -16.97 -25.53
N ASN A 90 1.92 -16.90 -26.46
CA ASN A 90 2.17 -17.96 -27.43
C ASN A 90 2.69 -19.24 -26.76
N ILE A 91 3.58 -19.12 -25.76
CA ILE A 91 4.03 -20.26 -24.95
C ILE A 91 2.85 -20.89 -24.23
N VAL A 92 2.02 -20.11 -23.55
CA VAL A 92 0.84 -20.61 -22.81
C VAL A 92 -0.15 -21.28 -23.77
N LYS A 93 -0.37 -20.69 -24.94
CA LYS A 93 -1.24 -21.27 -25.97
C LYS A 93 -0.70 -22.60 -26.48
N ASN A 94 0.60 -22.70 -26.76
CA ASN A 94 1.24 -23.94 -27.18
C ASN A 94 1.21 -24.99 -26.07
N ALA A 95 1.49 -24.60 -24.82
CA ALA A 95 1.41 -25.50 -23.67
C ALA A 95 -0.01 -26.06 -23.51
N ASN A 96 -1.04 -25.23 -23.62
CA ASN A 96 -2.44 -25.65 -23.57
C ASN A 96 -2.83 -26.55 -24.75
N TYR A 97 -2.28 -26.29 -25.93
CA TYR A 97 -2.50 -27.13 -27.12
C TYR A 97 -1.89 -28.53 -26.95
N TYR A 98 -0.67 -28.63 -26.41
CA TYR A 98 0.01 -29.92 -26.21
C TYR A 98 -0.43 -30.66 -24.94
N LYS A 99 -0.97 -29.96 -23.93
CA LYS A 99 -1.46 -30.55 -22.68
C LYS A 99 -2.36 -31.78 -22.87
N PRO A 100 -3.45 -31.75 -23.66
CA PRO A 100 -4.29 -32.94 -23.86
C PRO A 100 -3.50 -34.08 -24.50
N LEU A 101 -2.60 -33.78 -25.44
CA LEU A 101 -1.77 -34.77 -26.13
C LEU A 101 -0.82 -35.49 -25.15
N VAL A 102 -0.17 -34.74 -24.27
CA VAL A 102 0.72 -35.27 -23.23
C VAL A 102 -0.05 -36.14 -22.24
N VAL A 103 -1.25 -35.72 -21.81
CA VAL A 103 -2.09 -36.51 -20.89
C VAL A 103 -2.53 -37.83 -21.52
N THR A 104 -2.91 -37.82 -22.81
CA THR A 104 -3.26 -39.05 -23.52
C THR A 104 -2.05 -39.96 -23.69
N TYR A 105 -0.88 -39.42 -24.06
CA TYR A 105 0.34 -40.21 -24.20
C TYR A 105 0.83 -40.81 -22.87
N ASP A 106 0.67 -40.07 -21.77
CA ASP A 106 0.96 -40.57 -20.43
C ASP A 106 0.06 -41.76 -20.05
N SER A 107 -1.20 -41.73 -20.47
CA SER A 107 -2.13 -42.86 -20.27
C SER A 107 -1.68 -44.11 -21.03
N TYR A 108 -1.20 -43.96 -22.28
CA TYR A 108 -0.61 -45.08 -23.03
C TYR A 108 0.68 -45.59 -22.40
N ARG A 109 1.58 -44.69 -22.00
CA ARG A 109 2.83 -45.02 -21.30
C ARG A 109 2.54 -45.83 -20.03
N TRP A 110 1.57 -45.40 -19.23
CA TRP A 110 1.14 -46.11 -18.03
C TRP A 110 0.60 -47.50 -18.35
N GLY A 111 -0.30 -47.61 -19.35
CA GLY A 111 -0.86 -48.90 -19.77
C GLY A 111 0.22 -49.89 -20.25
N VAL A 112 1.14 -49.45 -21.10
CA VAL A 112 2.28 -50.28 -21.57
C VAL A 112 3.15 -50.72 -20.39
N GLY A 113 3.45 -49.81 -19.46
CA GLY A 113 4.20 -50.13 -18.25
C GLY A 113 3.53 -51.20 -17.40
N VAL A 114 2.22 -51.09 -17.17
CA VAL A 114 1.44 -52.10 -16.43
C VAL A 114 1.45 -53.44 -17.15
N CYS A 115 1.25 -53.48 -18.47
CA CYS A 115 1.30 -54.72 -19.25
C CYS A 115 2.65 -55.43 -19.14
N LEU A 116 3.76 -54.68 -19.24
CA LEU A 116 5.11 -55.23 -19.11
C LEU A 116 5.36 -55.78 -17.70
N CYS A 117 4.92 -55.06 -16.67
CA CYS A 117 5.01 -55.53 -15.28
C CYS A 117 4.19 -56.82 -15.07
N CYS A 118 2.96 -56.88 -15.58
CA CYS A 118 2.12 -58.08 -15.49
C CYS A 118 2.75 -59.28 -16.21
N LEU A 119 3.39 -59.07 -17.36
CA LEU A 119 4.10 -60.11 -18.09
C LEU A 119 5.27 -60.68 -17.28
N LEU A 120 6.10 -59.82 -16.69
CA LEU A 120 7.21 -60.24 -15.83
C LEU A 120 6.71 -60.97 -14.57
N LEU A 121 5.65 -60.46 -13.93
CA LEU A 121 5.05 -61.11 -12.77
C LEU A 121 4.47 -62.48 -13.11
N ALA A 122 3.85 -62.65 -14.29
CA ALA A 122 3.34 -63.95 -14.73
C ALA A 122 4.47 -64.99 -14.91
N ILE A 123 5.61 -64.59 -15.50
CA ILE A 123 6.79 -65.46 -15.62
C ILE A 123 7.29 -65.88 -14.24
N ILE A 124 7.43 -64.93 -13.31
CA ILE A 124 7.87 -65.21 -11.94
C ILE A 124 6.87 -66.12 -11.23
N ALA A 125 5.56 -65.87 -11.38
CA ALA A 125 4.52 -66.70 -10.79
C ALA A 125 4.57 -68.15 -11.29
N PHE A 126 4.79 -68.37 -12.60
CA PHE A 126 4.97 -69.72 -13.14
C PHE A 126 6.23 -70.40 -12.60
N ASN A 127 7.33 -69.67 -12.42
CA ASN A 127 8.53 -70.22 -11.77
C ASN A 127 8.27 -70.62 -10.31
N VAL A 128 7.57 -69.78 -9.53
CA VAL A 128 7.23 -70.08 -8.14
C VAL A 128 6.27 -71.25 -8.02
N LEU A 129 5.20 -71.27 -8.83
CA LEU A 129 4.27 -72.40 -8.90
C LEU A 129 4.97 -73.68 -9.34
N GLY A 130 5.88 -73.58 -10.32
CA GLY A 130 6.73 -74.68 -10.75
C GLY A 130 7.56 -75.26 -9.60
N LEU A 131 8.16 -74.39 -8.79
CA LEU A 131 9.00 -74.80 -7.66
C LEU A 131 8.16 -75.44 -6.54
N LEU A 132 7.03 -74.83 -6.17
CA LEU A 132 6.16 -75.32 -5.10
C LEU A 132 5.49 -76.64 -5.49
N LEU A 133 4.82 -76.71 -6.64
CA LEU A 133 4.12 -77.91 -7.09
C LEU A 133 5.11 -79.02 -7.48
N GLY A 134 6.25 -78.66 -8.05
CA GLY A 134 7.34 -79.58 -8.38
C GLY A 134 7.90 -80.27 -7.15
N SER A 135 8.26 -79.49 -6.12
CA SER A 135 8.82 -80.01 -4.86
C SER A 135 7.80 -80.77 -4.00
N LEU A 136 6.59 -80.23 -3.80
CA LEU A 136 5.52 -80.89 -3.02
C LEU A 136 5.00 -82.15 -3.71
N GLY A 137 5.10 -82.23 -5.04
CA GLY A 137 4.66 -83.38 -5.82
C GLY A 137 5.64 -84.56 -5.83
N LEU A 138 6.85 -84.40 -5.29
CA LEU A 138 7.81 -85.49 -5.14
C LEU A 138 7.47 -86.35 -3.93
N GLY A 139 7.44 -87.68 -4.11
CA GLY A 139 7.24 -88.62 -3.00
C GLY A 139 8.32 -88.51 -1.91
N PRO A 140 8.09 -89.10 -0.71
CA PRO A 140 8.80 -88.81 0.53
C PRO A 140 10.34 -88.95 0.53
N ASN A 141 10.93 -89.58 -0.49
CA ASN A 141 12.39 -89.74 -0.63
C ASN A 141 12.94 -89.29 -2.01
N GLY A 142 12.16 -88.61 -2.86
CA GLY A 142 12.56 -88.18 -4.21
C GLY A 142 12.79 -89.31 -5.23
N MET A 143 12.91 -90.56 -4.76
CA MET A 143 13.21 -91.80 -5.48
C MET A 143 11.95 -92.43 -6.11
N GLN A 144 11.26 -91.69 -6.97
CA GLN A 144 10.23 -92.25 -7.85
C GLN A 144 10.76 -92.27 -9.27
N TRP A 145 10.60 -93.41 -9.95
CA TRP A 145 10.93 -93.56 -11.37
C TRP A 145 10.26 -92.46 -12.21
N PRO A 146 10.92 -91.91 -13.24
CA PRO A 146 10.39 -90.81 -14.06
C PRO A 146 9.00 -91.08 -14.65
N THR A 147 8.65 -92.34 -14.96
CA THR A 147 7.31 -92.75 -15.43
C THR A 147 6.21 -92.72 -14.38
N LYS A 148 6.54 -92.73 -13.08
CA LYS A 148 5.56 -92.82 -11.96
C LYS A 148 5.38 -91.51 -11.19
N ARG A 149 5.94 -90.38 -11.65
CA ARG A 149 5.82 -89.07 -10.98
C ARG A 149 4.36 -88.65 -10.78
N GLY A 150 4.03 -88.05 -9.62
CA GLY A 150 2.67 -87.59 -9.31
C GLY A 150 2.14 -86.49 -10.23
N CYS A 151 0.82 -86.32 -10.28
CA CYS A 151 0.17 -85.27 -11.09
C CYS A 151 0.68 -83.87 -10.74
N LEU A 152 0.87 -83.60 -9.44
CA LEU A 152 1.36 -82.31 -8.93
C LEU A 152 2.79 -81.98 -9.39
N SER A 153 3.69 -82.97 -9.37
CA SER A 153 5.07 -82.81 -9.85
C SER A 153 5.10 -82.55 -11.35
N ASN A 154 4.30 -83.30 -12.13
CA ASN A 154 4.18 -83.09 -13.57
C ASN A 154 3.61 -81.70 -13.91
N ALA A 155 2.63 -81.21 -13.15
CA ALA A 155 2.11 -79.86 -13.28
C ALA A 155 3.19 -78.80 -12.98
N GLY A 156 3.98 -78.98 -11.92
CA GLY A 156 5.11 -78.09 -11.61
C GLY A 156 6.16 -78.02 -12.72
N GLY A 157 6.49 -79.17 -13.32
CA GLY A 157 7.35 -79.25 -14.49
C GLY A 157 6.77 -78.57 -15.74
N ASN A 158 5.45 -78.65 -15.95
CA ASN A 158 4.77 -77.93 -17.03
C ASN A 158 4.73 -76.41 -16.79
N PHE A 159 4.56 -75.94 -15.54
CA PHE A 159 4.66 -74.52 -15.21
C PHE A 159 6.06 -73.95 -15.46
N PHE A 160 7.12 -74.70 -15.16
CA PHE A 160 8.49 -74.32 -15.55
C PHE A 160 8.66 -74.24 -17.07
N MET A 161 8.12 -75.19 -17.84
CA MET A 161 8.17 -75.14 -19.30
C MET A 161 7.35 -73.97 -19.87
N ALA A 162 6.21 -73.63 -19.26
CA ALA A 162 5.43 -72.44 -19.62
C ALA A 162 6.25 -71.17 -19.37
N SER A 163 6.84 -71.03 -18.17
CA SER A 163 7.75 -69.92 -17.83
C SER A 163 8.91 -69.77 -18.83
N VAL A 164 9.56 -70.88 -19.19
CA VAL A 164 10.64 -70.91 -20.20
C VAL A 164 10.11 -70.46 -21.57
N GLY A 165 8.94 -70.93 -21.99
CA GLY A 165 8.31 -70.53 -23.25
C GLY A 165 8.02 -69.04 -23.31
N PHE A 166 7.37 -68.48 -22.28
CA PHE A 166 7.11 -67.04 -22.17
C PHE A 166 8.42 -66.24 -22.14
N SER A 167 9.40 -66.67 -21.33
CA SER A 167 10.70 -66.00 -21.24
C SER A 167 11.42 -65.98 -22.59
N PHE A 168 11.42 -67.09 -23.34
CA PHE A 168 12.06 -67.15 -24.65
C PHE A 168 11.37 -66.26 -25.70
N ILE A 169 10.03 -66.26 -25.74
CA ILE A 169 9.23 -65.46 -26.68
C ILE A 169 9.44 -63.96 -26.46
N PHE A 170 9.48 -63.51 -25.20
CA PHE A 170 9.50 -62.09 -24.85
C PHE A 170 10.88 -61.53 -24.51
N SER A 171 11.91 -62.36 -24.26
CA SER A 171 13.24 -61.90 -23.85
C SER A 171 13.90 -60.96 -24.86
N TRP A 172 13.83 -61.27 -26.16
CA TRP A 172 14.41 -60.40 -27.19
C TRP A 172 13.68 -59.05 -27.30
N LEU A 173 12.35 -59.04 -27.12
CA LEU A 173 11.55 -57.81 -27.10
C LEU A 173 11.88 -56.94 -25.89
N LEU A 174 11.98 -57.55 -24.69
CA LEU A 174 12.36 -56.85 -23.47
C LEU A 174 13.77 -56.29 -23.55
N MET A 175 14.71 -57.05 -24.14
CA MET A 175 16.08 -56.60 -24.35
C MET A 175 16.16 -55.42 -25.34
N LEU A 176 15.44 -55.50 -26.46
CA LEU A 176 15.37 -54.42 -27.43
C LEU A 176 14.76 -53.15 -26.82
N LEU A 177 13.66 -53.30 -26.06
CA LEU A 177 13.02 -52.19 -25.38
C LEU A 177 13.95 -51.55 -24.33
N ALA A 178 14.61 -52.35 -23.50
CA ALA A 178 15.59 -51.85 -22.54
C ALA A 178 16.71 -51.04 -23.22
N LEU A 179 17.23 -51.55 -24.35
CA LEU A 179 18.28 -50.87 -25.12
C LEU A 179 17.81 -49.51 -25.66
N LEU A 180 16.63 -49.45 -26.27
CA LEU A 180 16.08 -48.20 -26.80
C LEU A 180 15.86 -47.17 -25.69
N LEU A 181 15.27 -47.59 -24.57
CA LEU A 181 15.02 -46.71 -23.43
C LEU A 181 16.32 -46.26 -22.76
N PHE A 182 17.34 -47.12 -22.69
CA PHE A 182 18.69 -46.75 -22.24
C PHE A 182 19.31 -45.69 -23.15
N LEU A 183 19.25 -45.89 -24.48
CA LEU A 183 19.79 -44.92 -25.43
C LEU A 183 19.11 -43.56 -25.29
N VAL A 184 17.79 -43.52 -25.10
CA VAL A 184 17.08 -42.25 -24.93
C VAL A 184 17.33 -41.67 -23.53
N GLY A 185 17.09 -42.42 -22.46
CA GLY A 185 17.15 -41.93 -21.08
C GLY A 185 18.57 -41.63 -20.60
N GLY A 186 19.52 -42.51 -20.90
CA GLY A 186 20.94 -42.34 -20.52
C GLY A 186 21.59 -41.14 -21.21
N ASN A 187 21.31 -40.96 -22.51
CA ASN A 187 21.79 -39.77 -23.23
C ASN A 187 21.06 -38.51 -22.78
N SER A 188 19.73 -38.55 -22.55
CA SER A 188 18.99 -37.38 -22.06
C SER A 188 19.53 -36.91 -20.69
N TYR A 189 19.85 -37.84 -19.80
CA TYR A 189 20.46 -37.50 -18.51
C TYR A 189 21.83 -36.84 -18.67
N THR A 190 22.71 -37.45 -19.49
CA THR A 190 24.11 -37.03 -19.62
C THR A 190 24.28 -35.76 -20.46
N LEU A 191 23.52 -35.62 -21.55
CA LEU A 191 23.66 -34.52 -22.52
C LEU A 191 22.73 -33.33 -22.23
N VAL A 192 21.61 -33.55 -21.54
CA VAL A 192 20.64 -32.46 -21.26
C VAL A 192 20.61 -32.14 -19.77
N CYS A 193 20.26 -33.10 -18.92
CA CYS A 193 19.99 -32.80 -17.51
C CYS A 193 21.22 -32.39 -16.71
N ARG A 194 22.36 -33.06 -16.91
CA ARG A 194 23.60 -32.72 -16.21
C ARG A 194 24.16 -31.34 -16.62
N PRO A 195 24.20 -30.98 -17.92
CA PRO A 195 24.56 -29.61 -18.32
C PRO A 195 23.56 -28.54 -17.90
N TRP A 196 22.26 -28.86 -17.78
CA TRP A 196 21.24 -27.93 -17.28
C TRP A 196 21.48 -27.61 -15.81
N ALA A 197 21.62 -28.63 -14.96
CA ALA A 197 21.83 -28.45 -13.53
C ALA A 197 23.11 -27.64 -13.19
N ASN A 198 24.13 -27.73 -14.03
CA ASN A 198 25.39 -27.00 -13.85
C ASN A 198 25.42 -25.63 -14.57
N GLY A 199 24.33 -25.21 -15.22
CA GLY A 199 24.23 -23.95 -15.97
C GLY A 199 25.02 -23.90 -17.28
N VAL A 200 25.64 -25.01 -17.71
CA VAL A 200 26.43 -25.10 -18.95
C VAL A 200 25.53 -24.99 -20.18
N ILE A 201 24.29 -25.48 -20.11
CA ILE A 201 23.31 -25.31 -21.20
C ILE A 201 23.02 -23.84 -21.51
N LEU A 202 23.01 -22.97 -20.49
CA LEU A 202 22.76 -21.54 -20.70
C LEU A 202 23.91 -20.89 -21.47
N GLN A 203 25.15 -21.29 -21.21
CA GLN A 203 26.33 -20.84 -21.96
C GLN A 203 26.30 -21.32 -23.41
N TYR A 204 25.82 -22.54 -23.65
CA TYR A 204 25.67 -23.09 -25.00
C TYR A 204 24.56 -22.37 -25.77
N LEU A 205 23.41 -22.10 -25.15
CA LEU A 205 22.31 -21.39 -25.80
C LEU A 205 22.68 -19.95 -26.21
N ASP A 206 23.55 -19.31 -25.43
CA ASP A 206 24.05 -17.96 -25.72
C ASP A 206 25.02 -17.91 -26.91
N THR A 207 25.76 -18.99 -27.14
CA THR A 207 26.82 -19.09 -28.18
C THR A 207 26.36 -19.83 -29.43
N SER A 208 25.20 -20.48 -29.38
CA SER A 208 24.72 -21.35 -30.45
C SER A 208 24.03 -20.57 -31.57
N GLU A 209 24.58 -20.69 -32.79
CA GLU A 209 23.94 -20.20 -34.02
C GLU A 209 22.64 -20.97 -34.37
N LEU A 210 22.37 -22.12 -33.72
CA LEU A 210 21.16 -22.91 -33.98
C LEU A 210 19.87 -22.24 -33.46
N PHE A 211 19.95 -21.43 -32.40
CA PHE A 211 18.77 -20.79 -31.79
C PHE A 211 18.98 -19.27 -31.66
N PRO A 212 19.07 -18.55 -32.79
CA PRO A 212 19.40 -17.13 -32.79
C PRO A 212 18.31 -16.25 -32.14
N GLU A 213 17.09 -16.78 -31.97
CA GLU A 213 15.97 -16.13 -31.29
C GLU A 213 16.14 -16.10 -29.76
N LEU A 214 16.93 -17.01 -29.19
CA LEU A 214 17.20 -17.08 -27.75
C LEU A 214 18.43 -16.26 -27.33
N ASN A 215 19.11 -15.64 -28.29
CA ASN A 215 20.21 -14.73 -28.01
C ASN A 215 19.66 -13.42 -27.41
N VAL A 216 19.91 -13.24 -26.12
CA VAL A 216 19.38 -12.11 -25.33
C VAL A 216 19.80 -10.76 -25.91
N LYS A 217 21.03 -10.64 -26.43
CA LYS A 217 21.53 -9.41 -27.03
C LYS A 217 20.72 -9.02 -28.26
N LYS A 218 20.34 -10.00 -29.08
CA LYS A 218 19.51 -9.80 -30.28
C LYS A 218 18.04 -9.54 -29.93
N LEU A 219 17.50 -10.24 -28.93
CA LEU A 219 16.10 -10.09 -28.49
C LEU A 219 15.84 -8.72 -27.86
N MET A 220 16.78 -8.19 -27.08
CA MET A 220 16.61 -6.91 -26.37
C MET A 220 17.29 -5.74 -27.06
N ASN A 221 17.87 -5.96 -28.24
CA ASN A 221 18.62 -4.96 -29.00
C ASN A 221 19.70 -4.25 -28.14
N LEU A 222 20.33 -5.02 -27.24
CA LEU A 222 21.32 -4.56 -26.28
C LEU A 222 22.72 -4.67 -26.89
N ASN A 223 23.39 -3.53 -27.09
CA ASN A 223 24.80 -3.47 -27.51
C ASN A 223 25.77 -3.49 -26.32
N VAL A 224 25.35 -4.04 -25.17
CA VAL A 224 26.15 -4.08 -23.94
C VAL A 224 27.06 -5.31 -23.96
N SER A 225 28.33 -5.10 -23.58
CA SER A 225 29.42 -6.07 -23.70
C SER A 225 29.18 -7.34 -22.89
N ASP A 226 28.54 -7.24 -21.71
CA ASP A 226 28.62 -8.28 -20.67
C ASP A 226 27.28 -8.95 -20.29
N VAL A 227 26.18 -8.63 -20.98
CA VAL A 227 24.89 -9.31 -20.73
C VAL A 227 24.88 -10.64 -21.46
N ASN A 228 24.87 -11.73 -20.69
CA ASN A 228 24.81 -13.10 -21.18
C ASN A 228 23.70 -13.85 -20.39
N LEU A 229 23.08 -14.87 -20.97
CA LEU A 229 21.97 -15.63 -20.38
C LEU A 229 22.36 -16.22 -19.00
N THR A 230 23.64 -16.54 -18.81
CA THR A 230 24.17 -17.07 -17.54
C THR A 230 24.21 -16.00 -16.45
N SER A 231 24.64 -14.77 -16.76
CA SER A 231 24.67 -13.65 -15.81
C SER A 231 23.26 -13.21 -15.47
N ILE A 232 22.36 -13.15 -16.46
CA ILE A 232 20.94 -12.88 -16.23
C ILE A 232 20.33 -13.92 -15.29
N TYR A 233 20.53 -15.22 -15.56
CA TYR A 233 19.99 -16.27 -14.71
C TYR A 233 20.49 -16.15 -13.26
N LYS A 234 21.80 -15.94 -13.05
CA LYS A 234 22.36 -15.75 -11.70
C LYS A 234 21.80 -14.53 -10.98
N SER A 235 21.68 -13.39 -11.67
CA SER A 235 21.04 -12.20 -11.10
C SER A 235 19.57 -12.47 -10.74
N CYS A 236 18.86 -13.26 -11.56
CA CYS A 236 17.49 -13.64 -11.27
C CYS A 236 17.36 -14.66 -10.14
N GLU A 237 18.32 -15.55 -9.94
CA GLU A 237 18.39 -16.43 -8.77
C GLU A 237 18.45 -15.63 -7.47
N GLU A 238 19.19 -14.52 -7.46
CA GLU A 238 19.26 -13.55 -6.35
C GLU A 238 18.05 -12.60 -6.31
N ASN A 239 17.06 -12.78 -7.18
CA ASN A 239 15.87 -11.92 -7.33
C ASN A 239 16.23 -10.44 -7.56
N ALA A 240 17.29 -10.19 -8.33
CA ALA A 240 17.73 -8.86 -8.68
C ALA A 240 16.67 -8.10 -9.50
N PRO A 241 16.61 -6.77 -9.38
CA PRO A 241 15.76 -5.93 -10.20
C PRO A 241 16.22 -5.92 -11.66
N LEU A 242 15.30 -5.57 -12.54
CA LEU A 242 15.55 -5.53 -13.98
C LEU A 242 16.71 -4.60 -14.33
N TRP A 243 16.79 -3.46 -13.63
CA TRP A 243 17.77 -2.41 -13.86
C TRP A 243 19.21 -2.92 -13.76
N SER A 244 19.54 -3.61 -12.66
CA SER A 244 20.87 -4.19 -12.46
C SER A 244 21.10 -5.45 -13.28
N THR A 245 20.05 -6.23 -13.56
CA THR A 245 20.15 -7.50 -14.30
C THR A 245 20.55 -7.29 -15.76
N PHE A 246 20.06 -6.20 -16.37
CA PHE A 246 20.32 -5.86 -17.77
C PHE A 246 21.34 -4.73 -17.96
N HIS A 247 21.99 -4.29 -16.88
CA HIS A 247 22.94 -3.17 -16.90
C HIS A 247 22.38 -1.93 -17.62
N LEU A 248 21.12 -1.57 -17.31
CA LEU A 248 20.41 -0.48 -18.00
C LEU A 248 21.01 0.90 -17.69
N ASP A 249 21.83 1.00 -16.64
CA ASP A 249 22.61 2.18 -16.29
C ASP A 249 23.61 2.61 -17.38
N GLU A 250 24.12 1.67 -18.18
CA GLU A 250 25.02 1.97 -19.31
C GLU A 250 24.31 2.63 -20.49
N ILE A 251 22.98 2.50 -20.55
CA ILE A 251 22.15 2.87 -21.71
C ILE A 251 21.30 4.09 -21.38
N VAL A 252 20.83 4.17 -20.13
CA VAL A 252 20.00 5.26 -19.63
C VAL A 252 20.58 5.76 -18.31
N SER A 253 21.25 6.91 -18.38
CA SER A 253 21.71 7.62 -17.17
C SER A 253 20.53 8.23 -16.42
N LEU A 254 20.15 7.60 -15.32
CA LEU A 254 19.15 8.16 -14.39
C LEU A 254 19.70 9.37 -13.65
N ASN A 255 21.00 9.39 -13.39
CA ASN A 255 21.66 10.45 -12.64
C ASN A 255 21.53 11.80 -13.37
N ASP A 256 21.65 11.83 -14.70
CA ASP A 256 21.48 13.08 -15.47
C ASP A 256 20.04 13.60 -15.49
N THR A 257 19.07 12.69 -15.41
CA THR A 257 17.64 13.03 -15.54
C THR A 257 17.02 13.43 -14.21
N PHE A 258 17.36 12.69 -13.14
CA PHE A 258 16.83 12.90 -11.79
C PHE A 258 17.73 13.79 -10.93
N ASN A 259 18.80 14.37 -11.47
CA ASN A 259 19.60 15.34 -10.73
C ASN A 259 18.80 16.61 -10.41
N ILE A 260 18.30 16.67 -9.18
CA ILE A 260 17.51 17.78 -8.63
C ILE A 260 18.28 19.11 -8.71
N SER A 261 19.61 19.11 -8.64
CA SER A 261 20.39 20.35 -8.71
C SER A 261 20.19 21.08 -10.03
N LYS A 262 19.92 20.37 -11.13
CA LYS A 262 19.62 20.95 -12.45
C LYS A 262 18.35 21.81 -12.40
N TYR A 263 17.37 21.39 -11.60
CA TYR A 263 16.06 22.05 -11.51
C TYR A 263 15.98 23.07 -10.38
N THR A 264 16.84 22.97 -9.35
CA THR A 264 16.85 23.88 -8.20
C THR A 264 17.87 25.01 -8.29
N GLN A 265 18.88 24.93 -9.16
CA GLN A 265 19.94 25.96 -9.27
C GLN A 265 19.42 27.38 -9.51
N ASN A 266 18.38 27.54 -10.33
CA ASN A 266 17.85 28.86 -10.67
C ASN A 266 16.74 29.33 -9.73
N ILE A 267 16.30 28.50 -8.79
CA ILE A 267 15.13 28.79 -7.95
C ILE A 267 15.39 29.94 -7.00
N ASP A 268 16.57 30.00 -6.36
CA ASP A 268 16.92 31.15 -5.53
C ASP A 268 16.94 32.46 -6.35
N SER A 269 17.39 32.40 -7.61
CA SER A 269 17.38 33.56 -8.49
C SER A 269 15.95 34.00 -8.86
N THR A 270 15.05 33.06 -9.14
CA THR A 270 13.64 33.33 -9.45
C THR A 270 12.88 33.83 -8.23
N LEU A 271 13.14 33.25 -7.06
CA LEU A 271 12.58 33.70 -5.77
C LEU A 271 13.01 35.12 -5.40
N ASN A 272 14.26 35.48 -5.70
CA ASN A 272 14.76 36.83 -5.46
C ASN A 272 14.16 37.89 -6.40
N LYS A 273 13.59 37.49 -7.55
CA LYS A 273 12.87 38.40 -8.47
C LYS A 273 11.48 38.78 -7.98
N ILE A 274 10.89 38.00 -7.07
CA ILE A 274 9.56 38.26 -6.51
C ILE A 274 9.57 39.60 -5.76
N LYS A 275 8.96 40.60 -6.38
CA LYS A 275 8.70 41.92 -5.80
C LYS A 275 7.21 42.07 -5.61
N ILE A 276 6.77 42.01 -4.36
CA ILE A 276 5.36 42.11 -3.99
C ILE A 276 5.11 43.48 -3.42
N ASN A 277 4.17 44.21 -4.00
CA ASN A 277 3.68 45.48 -3.49
C ASN A 277 2.18 45.34 -3.21
N VAL A 278 1.80 45.36 -1.93
CA VAL A 278 0.39 45.31 -1.52
C VAL A 278 -0.27 46.69 -1.50
N GLY A 279 0.54 47.74 -1.53
CA GLY A 279 0.15 49.12 -1.29
C GLY A 279 0.07 49.45 0.21
N THR A 280 -0.14 50.72 0.51
CA THR A 280 -0.39 51.19 1.88
C THR A 280 -1.85 51.56 2.03
N ILE A 281 -2.45 51.24 3.18
CA ILE A 281 -3.74 51.76 3.59
C ILE A 281 -3.56 52.62 4.85
N GLU A 282 -4.33 53.69 4.94
CA GLU A 282 -4.48 54.45 6.17
C GLU A 282 -5.81 54.05 6.81
N LEU A 283 -5.73 53.36 7.95
CA LEU A 283 -6.90 52.81 8.66
C LEU A 283 -7.79 53.85 9.34
N LEU A 284 -7.34 55.09 9.47
CA LEU A 284 -8.11 56.21 10.00
C LEU A 284 -7.63 57.51 9.36
N GLU A 285 -8.56 58.32 8.87
CA GLU A 285 -8.23 59.63 8.33
C GLU A 285 -7.80 60.57 9.47
N ASP A 286 -6.93 61.53 9.15
CA ASP A 286 -6.42 62.52 10.10
C ASP A 286 -7.53 63.26 10.86
N GLU A 287 -8.64 63.57 10.18
CA GLU A 287 -9.80 64.24 10.78
C GLU A 287 -10.53 63.34 11.79
N GLN A 288 -10.73 62.06 11.45
CA GLN A 288 -11.29 61.05 12.34
C GLN A 288 -10.42 60.86 13.59
N LYS A 289 -9.09 60.79 13.41
CA LYS A 289 -8.12 60.68 14.51
C LYS A 289 -8.16 61.91 15.43
N ARG A 290 -8.20 63.11 14.86
CA ARG A 290 -8.30 64.36 15.64
C ARG A 290 -9.61 64.42 16.43
N SER A 291 -10.73 64.03 15.85
CA SER A 291 -12.04 64.01 16.52
C SER A 291 -12.06 63.02 17.69
N LEU A 292 -11.50 61.82 17.51
CA LEU A 292 -11.33 60.85 18.59
C LEU A 292 -10.43 61.36 19.71
N LEU A 293 -9.30 62.01 19.38
CA LEU A 293 -8.40 62.60 20.37
C LEU A 293 -9.04 63.75 21.16
N LYS A 294 -9.91 64.56 20.53
CA LYS A 294 -10.69 65.59 21.23
C LYS A 294 -11.66 64.98 22.23
N LEU A 295 -12.29 63.86 21.88
CA LEU A 295 -13.18 63.10 22.77
C LEU A 295 -12.42 62.45 23.93
N SER A 296 -11.17 62.00 23.74
CA SER A 296 -10.36 61.37 24.78
C SER A 296 -9.55 62.34 25.65
N ALA A 297 -9.68 63.65 25.46
CA ALA A 297 -8.96 64.65 26.22
C ALA A 297 -9.34 64.62 27.72
N LYS A 298 -8.31 64.69 28.58
CA LYS A 298 -8.45 64.55 30.05
C LYS A 298 -9.32 65.63 30.69
N ASP A 299 -9.19 66.87 30.23
CA ASP A 299 -10.05 68.01 30.60
C ASP A 299 -11.07 68.30 29.49
N GLY A 300 -11.47 67.25 28.78
CA GLY A 300 -12.33 67.34 27.60
C GLY A 300 -13.82 67.47 27.90
N PRO A 301 -14.64 67.54 26.85
CA PRO A 301 -16.09 67.76 26.93
C PRO A 301 -16.86 66.60 27.59
N LEU A 302 -16.21 65.44 27.77
CA LEU A 302 -16.74 64.31 28.53
C LEU A 302 -16.49 64.43 30.05
N ASN A 303 -15.73 65.42 30.52
CA ASN A 303 -15.48 65.69 31.93
C ASN A 303 -16.69 66.41 32.57
N VAL A 304 -17.80 65.69 32.68
CA VAL A 304 -19.07 66.19 33.22
C VAL A 304 -19.25 65.71 34.66
N ASP A 305 -19.56 66.63 35.58
CA ASP A 305 -19.86 66.29 36.97
C ASP A 305 -21.29 65.74 37.14
N PHE A 306 -21.44 64.44 36.86
CA PHE A 306 -22.69 63.73 37.09
C PHE A 306 -23.05 63.58 38.57
N ASN A 307 -22.08 63.71 39.49
CA ASN A 307 -22.33 63.50 40.92
C ASN A 307 -23.15 64.65 41.52
N SER A 308 -22.78 65.89 41.22
CA SER A 308 -23.57 67.07 41.64
C SER A 308 -24.98 67.06 41.03
N THR A 309 -25.11 66.62 39.78
CA THR A 309 -26.40 66.43 39.10
C THR A 309 -27.29 65.44 39.85
N LEU A 310 -26.75 64.28 40.23
CA LEU A 310 -27.50 63.26 40.97
C LEU A 310 -27.92 63.74 42.36
N VAL A 311 -27.08 64.53 43.04
CA VAL A 311 -27.42 65.14 44.34
C VAL A 311 -28.64 66.06 44.21
N GLN A 312 -28.70 66.89 43.16
CA GLN A 312 -29.84 67.78 42.92
C GLN A 312 -31.11 67.01 42.57
N LEU A 313 -31.01 65.99 41.70
CA LEU A 313 -32.15 65.17 41.30
C LEU A 313 -32.78 64.39 42.47
N ASN A 314 -32.05 64.22 43.58
CA ASN A 314 -32.56 63.59 44.80
C ASN A 314 -33.26 64.57 45.76
N GLN A 315 -33.28 65.88 45.48
CA GLN A 315 -33.95 66.86 46.33
C GLN A 315 -35.47 66.86 46.11
N ASN A 316 -36.22 67.10 47.19
CA ASN A 316 -37.66 67.25 47.11
C ASN A 316 -38.03 68.55 46.36
N LEU A 317 -39.01 68.47 45.45
CA LEU A 317 -39.46 69.61 44.64
C LEU A 317 -40.00 70.76 45.49
N THR A 318 -40.71 70.42 46.56
CA THR A 318 -41.32 71.37 47.49
C THR A 318 -40.66 71.26 48.86
N LYS A 319 -40.55 72.40 49.57
CA LYS A 319 -39.99 72.44 50.93
C LYS A 319 -40.90 71.77 51.98
N GLN A 320 -42.18 71.65 51.66
CA GLN A 320 -43.20 71.05 52.52
C GLN A 320 -44.10 70.15 51.67
N ASP A 321 -44.62 69.09 52.28
CA ASP A 321 -45.63 68.24 51.67
C ASP A 321 -46.90 69.06 51.39
N LEU A 322 -47.27 69.17 50.11
CA LEU A 322 -48.42 69.97 49.69
C LEU A 322 -49.73 69.37 50.18
N THR A 323 -49.78 68.06 50.45
CA THR A 323 -50.91 67.36 51.07
C THR A 323 -51.09 67.82 52.51
N ILE A 324 -50.00 67.92 53.28
CA ILE A 324 -50.05 68.41 54.66
C ILE A 324 -50.49 69.88 54.68
N LEU A 325 -49.98 70.69 53.76
CA LEU A 325 -50.39 72.10 53.62
C LEU A 325 -51.87 72.21 53.23
N ALA A 326 -52.33 71.41 52.27
CA ALA A 326 -53.74 71.35 51.86
C ALA A 326 -54.66 70.93 53.02
N ASN A 327 -54.27 69.92 53.80
CA ASN A 327 -55.06 69.45 54.95
C ASN A 327 -55.15 70.52 56.04
N LYS A 328 -54.07 71.26 56.33
CA LYS A 328 -54.09 72.39 57.27
C LYS A 328 -54.99 73.52 56.78
N LEU A 329 -54.97 73.83 55.49
CA LEU A 329 -55.87 74.82 54.90
C LEU A 329 -57.34 74.39 55.03
N GLU A 330 -57.64 73.10 54.88
CA GLU A 330 -58.97 72.55 55.11
C GLU A 330 -59.40 72.61 56.58
N GLU A 331 -58.49 72.37 57.53
CA GLU A 331 -58.78 72.50 58.96
C GLU A 331 -59.09 73.96 59.35
N VAL A 332 -58.30 74.91 58.85
CA VAL A 332 -58.56 76.35 59.05
C VAL A 332 -59.86 76.76 58.35
N ALA A 333 -60.19 76.18 57.20
CA ALA A 333 -61.44 76.44 56.51
C ALA A 333 -62.69 76.03 57.32
N LYS A 334 -62.60 75.00 58.20
CA LYS A 334 -63.73 74.54 59.03
C LYS A 334 -64.22 75.57 60.04
N ILE A 335 -63.34 76.46 60.49
CA ILE A 335 -63.64 77.50 61.49
C ILE A 335 -63.78 78.91 60.90
N ALA A 336 -63.70 79.04 59.57
CA ALA A 336 -63.73 80.31 58.85
C ALA A 336 -65.14 80.71 58.37
N THR A 337 -65.34 82.00 58.06
CA THR A 337 -66.57 82.52 57.42
C THR A 337 -66.76 81.96 56.00
N ASN A 338 -67.99 82.00 55.48
CA ASN A 338 -68.37 81.30 54.24
C ASN A 338 -67.48 81.59 53.02
N ASP A 339 -67.10 82.84 52.78
CA ASP A 339 -66.25 83.20 51.63
C ASP A 339 -64.80 82.76 51.82
N THR A 340 -64.24 82.97 53.01
CA THR A 340 -62.88 82.54 53.37
C THR A 340 -62.76 81.02 53.33
N ARG A 341 -63.77 80.30 53.82
CA ARG A 341 -63.87 78.85 53.75
C ARG A 341 -63.82 78.34 52.31
N ARG A 342 -64.61 78.93 51.41
CA ARG A 342 -64.60 78.55 49.98
C ARG A 342 -63.24 78.76 49.34
N ASN A 343 -62.58 79.89 49.63
CA ASN A 343 -61.26 80.19 49.08
C ASN A 343 -60.17 79.24 49.61
N LEU A 344 -60.14 78.98 50.91
CA LEU A 344 -59.20 78.05 51.54
C LEU A 344 -59.38 76.60 51.04
N THR A 345 -60.63 76.13 50.89
CA THR A 345 -60.92 74.82 50.30
C THR A 345 -60.53 74.75 48.83
N HIS A 346 -60.72 75.83 48.06
CA HIS A 346 -60.26 75.89 46.67
C HIS A 346 -58.74 75.79 46.56
N GLN A 347 -57.99 76.55 47.37
CA GLN A 347 -56.54 76.49 47.41
C GLN A 347 -56.01 75.12 47.87
N ALA A 348 -56.67 74.50 48.87
CA ALA A 348 -56.35 73.14 49.29
C ALA A 348 -56.52 72.12 48.16
N ASN A 349 -57.61 72.23 47.38
CA ASN A 349 -57.83 71.38 46.21
C ASN A 349 -56.78 71.62 45.10
N GLN A 350 -56.40 72.88 44.84
CA GLN A 350 -55.32 73.19 43.89
C GLN A 350 -53.98 72.58 44.33
N LEU A 351 -53.64 72.64 45.61
CA LEU A 351 -52.43 72.01 46.15
C LEU A 351 -52.46 70.47 46.01
N LYS A 352 -53.62 69.84 46.22
CA LYS A 352 -53.81 68.39 45.99
C LYS A 352 -53.65 68.03 44.51
N GLU A 353 -54.17 68.82 43.58
CA GLU A 353 -53.97 68.60 42.15
C GLU A 353 -52.50 68.80 41.72
N ILE A 354 -51.80 69.79 42.28
CA ILE A 354 -50.35 69.96 42.05
C ILE A 354 -49.59 68.75 42.60
N GLN A 355 -49.89 68.28 43.81
CA GLN A 355 -49.27 67.08 44.39
C GLN A 355 -49.52 65.84 43.51
N LYS A 356 -50.72 65.70 42.96
CA LYS A 356 -51.08 64.64 42.01
C LYS A 356 -50.27 64.74 40.72
N TRP A 357 -50.08 65.94 40.17
CA TRP A 357 -49.21 66.17 39.00
C TRP A 357 -47.75 65.82 39.30
N ILE A 358 -47.23 66.21 40.47
CA ILE A 358 -45.87 65.88 40.90
C ILE A 358 -45.69 64.35 40.91
N ASN A 359 -46.63 63.63 41.52
CA ASN A 359 -46.53 62.19 41.65
C ASN A 359 -46.72 61.44 40.33
N LEU A 360 -47.64 61.87 39.47
CA LEU A 360 -47.99 61.18 38.23
C LEU A 360 -47.12 61.54 37.03
N LYS A 361 -46.59 62.77 36.97
CA LYS A 361 -45.82 63.25 35.81
C LYS A 361 -44.38 63.59 36.15
N PHE A 362 -44.14 64.34 37.22
CA PHE A 362 -42.78 64.82 37.52
C PHE A 362 -41.87 63.72 38.07
N LEU A 363 -42.31 62.95 39.06
CA LEU A 363 -41.49 61.89 39.68
C LEU A 363 -41.04 60.83 38.66
N PRO A 364 -41.89 60.29 37.76
CA PRO A 364 -41.46 59.34 36.74
C PRO A 364 -40.36 59.89 35.82
N GLU A 365 -40.48 61.13 35.37
CA GLU A 365 -39.48 61.78 34.48
C GLU A 365 -38.15 61.99 35.21
N ILE A 366 -38.17 62.41 36.47
CA ILE A 366 -36.96 62.52 37.30
C ILE A 366 -36.31 61.14 37.51
N HIS A 367 -37.10 60.10 37.73
CA HIS A 367 -36.57 58.73 37.82
C HIS A 367 -35.92 58.28 36.50
N ALA A 368 -36.52 58.59 35.34
CA ALA A 368 -35.96 58.30 34.03
C ALA A 368 -34.66 59.07 33.78
N LEU A 369 -34.62 60.36 34.11
CA LEU A 369 -33.42 61.20 34.03
C LEU A 369 -32.32 60.68 34.96
N LYS A 370 -32.64 60.34 36.21
CA LYS A 370 -31.69 59.77 37.18
C LYS A 370 -31.06 58.49 36.66
N ARG A 371 -31.84 57.57 36.08
CA ARG A 371 -31.30 56.34 35.45
C ARG A 371 -30.36 56.67 34.30
N SER A 372 -30.72 57.63 33.45
CA SER A 372 -29.90 58.06 32.32
C SER A 372 -28.57 58.66 32.77
N VAL A 373 -28.60 59.56 33.77
CA VAL A 373 -27.41 60.15 34.39
C VAL A 373 -26.53 59.08 35.05
N GLN A 374 -27.11 58.11 35.76
CA GLN A 374 -26.36 56.99 36.34
C GLN A 374 -25.69 56.11 35.28
N SER A 375 -26.34 55.90 34.13
CA SER A 375 -25.76 55.16 33.00
C SER A 375 -24.56 55.91 32.40
N LEU A 376 -24.71 57.22 32.19
CA LEU A 376 -23.64 58.10 31.71
C LEU A 376 -22.48 58.15 32.71
N GLN A 377 -22.75 58.32 34.00
CA GLN A 377 -21.73 58.33 35.06
C GLN A 377 -20.85 57.07 35.04
N LYS A 378 -21.42 55.90 34.73
CA LYS A 378 -20.68 54.63 34.63
C LYS A 378 -19.89 54.50 33.33
N SER A 379 -20.45 54.98 32.22
CA SER A 379 -19.92 54.73 30.87
C SER A 379 -18.91 55.78 30.42
N THR A 380 -19.16 57.05 30.71
CA THR A 380 -18.34 58.19 30.26
C THR A 380 -16.86 58.08 30.65
N PRO A 381 -16.50 57.67 31.89
CA PRO A 381 -15.08 57.54 32.28
C PRO A 381 -14.30 56.47 31.49
N GLN A 382 -15.00 55.52 30.86
CA GLN A 382 -14.38 54.43 30.09
C GLN A 382 -14.10 54.81 28.63
N ILE A 383 -14.77 55.85 28.12
CA ILE A 383 -14.67 56.24 26.70
C ILE A 383 -13.24 56.71 26.36
N PRO A 384 -12.59 57.61 27.13
CA PRO A 384 -11.23 58.04 26.81
C PRO A 384 -10.21 56.90 26.77
N SER A 385 -10.30 55.94 27.71
CA SER A 385 -9.38 54.80 27.73
C SER A 385 -9.61 53.88 26.54
N LEU A 386 -10.86 53.58 26.19
CA LEU A 386 -11.20 52.78 25.00
C LEU A 386 -10.73 53.44 23.71
N ILE A 387 -10.92 54.75 23.56
CA ILE A 387 -10.44 55.50 22.38
C ILE A 387 -8.92 55.44 22.29
N ASN A 388 -8.21 55.68 23.40
CA ASN A 388 -6.74 55.68 23.39
C ASN A 388 -6.18 54.30 23.07
N LEU A 389 -6.77 53.22 23.60
CA LEU A 389 -6.41 51.85 23.25
C LEU A 389 -6.65 51.59 21.75
N THR A 390 -7.84 51.93 21.26
CA THR A 390 -8.23 51.73 19.85
C THR A 390 -7.30 52.48 18.89
N LEU A 391 -6.95 53.73 19.20
CA LEU A 391 -5.99 54.52 18.42
C LEU A 391 -4.59 53.92 18.46
N SER A 392 -4.16 53.35 19.60
CA SER A 392 -2.87 52.65 19.71
C SER A 392 -2.83 51.42 18.80
N GLU A 393 -3.84 50.54 18.91
CA GLU A 393 -3.94 49.31 18.09
C GLU A 393 -3.99 49.63 16.60
N ILE A 394 -4.70 50.68 16.20
CA ILE A 394 -4.76 51.13 14.81
C ILE A 394 -3.40 51.65 14.32
N ASN A 395 -2.68 52.38 15.17
CA ASN A 395 -1.37 52.91 14.81
C ASN A 395 -0.33 51.78 14.67
N GLU A 396 -0.37 50.78 15.56
CA GLU A 396 0.43 49.56 15.45
C GLU A 396 0.09 48.78 14.17
N THR A 397 -1.20 48.62 13.87
CA THR A 397 -1.65 47.92 12.66
C THR A 397 -1.24 48.66 11.39
N ASN A 398 -1.38 49.99 11.33
CA ASN A 398 -0.90 50.81 10.21
C ASN A 398 0.62 50.65 10.01
N SER A 399 1.39 50.64 11.11
CA SER A 399 2.84 50.42 11.07
C SER A 399 3.17 49.03 10.52
N PHE A 400 2.49 47.99 10.99
CA PHE A 400 2.66 46.61 10.51
C PHE A 400 2.36 46.50 9.01
N ILE A 401 1.23 47.05 8.56
CA ILE A 401 0.83 47.05 7.15
C ILE A 401 1.88 47.73 6.28
N LYS A 402 2.38 48.89 6.73
CA LYS A 402 3.33 49.70 5.97
C LYS A 402 4.73 49.12 5.91
N HIS A 403 5.17 48.43 6.96
CA HIS A 403 6.59 48.06 7.11
C HIS A 403 6.86 46.56 7.11
N GLN A 404 5.92 45.71 7.52
CA GLN A 404 6.16 44.28 7.74
C GLN A 404 5.37 43.37 6.80
N THR A 405 4.22 43.81 6.28
CA THR A 405 3.37 42.96 5.43
C THR A 405 4.10 42.45 4.19
N GLU A 406 4.85 43.29 3.48
CA GLU A 406 5.59 42.86 2.30
C GLU A 406 6.68 41.83 2.64
N GLU A 407 7.39 42.00 3.76
CA GLU A 407 8.41 41.05 4.21
C GLU A 407 7.81 39.70 4.61
N VAL A 408 6.68 39.72 5.33
CA VAL A 408 5.94 38.52 5.72
C VAL A 408 5.48 37.77 4.48
N ILE A 409 4.85 38.45 3.52
CA ILE A 409 4.38 37.80 2.29
C ILE A 409 5.56 37.24 1.50
N LYS A 410 6.66 37.98 1.38
CA LYS A 410 7.88 37.50 0.69
C LYS A 410 8.43 36.24 1.35
N LYS A 411 8.48 36.21 2.69
CA LYS A 411 8.94 35.04 3.46
C LYS A 411 8.03 33.84 3.25
N GLU A 412 6.72 34.01 3.39
CA GLU A 412 5.75 32.92 3.23
C GLU A 412 5.72 32.39 1.79
N THR A 413 5.82 33.28 0.80
CA THR A 413 5.93 32.89 -0.63
C THR A 413 7.18 32.05 -0.87
N LYS A 414 8.32 32.45 -0.29
CA LYS A 414 9.59 31.70 -0.38
C LYS A 414 9.45 30.32 0.26
N THR A 415 8.89 30.24 1.46
CA THR A 415 8.65 28.98 2.18
C THR A 415 7.74 28.04 1.39
N PHE A 416 6.64 28.56 0.84
CA PHE A 416 5.71 27.78 0.02
C PHE A 416 6.41 27.13 -1.18
N ILE A 417 7.15 27.93 -1.97
CA ILE A 417 7.85 27.43 -3.16
C ILE A 417 8.93 26.41 -2.78
N LEU A 418 9.74 26.68 -1.75
CA LEU A 418 10.77 25.73 -1.30
C LEU A 418 10.16 24.40 -0.82
N ASN A 419 9.03 24.45 -0.11
CA ASN A 419 8.32 23.24 0.32
C ASN A 419 7.81 22.44 -0.88
N THR A 420 7.21 23.09 -1.88
CA THR A 420 6.78 22.43 -3.12
C THR A 420 7.96 21.75 -3.82
N MET A 421 9.10 22.43 -3.93
CA MET A 421 10.30 21.86 -4.54
C MET A 421 10.87 20.68 -3.76
N ASN A 422 10.80 20.71 -2.43
CA ASN A 422 11.20 19.58 -1.60
C ASN A 422 10.33 18.33 -1.84
N TYR A 423 9.02 18.50 -2.04
CA TYR A 423 8.16 17.38 -2.42
C TYR A 423 8.55 16.78 -3.77
N PHE A 424 8.83 17.63 -4.78
CA PHE A 424 9.30 17.16 -6.08
C PHE A 424 10.66 16.46 -5.98
N SER A 425 11.60 17.01 -5.21
CA SER A 425 12.89 16.40 -4.92
C SER A 425 12.74 14.99 -4.30
N SER A 426 11.84 14.88 -3.32
CA SER A 426 11.55 13.61 -2.66
C SER A 426 10.93 12.60 -3.63
N TYR A 427 10.05 13.06 -4.50
CA TYR A 427 9.43 12.24 -5.55
C TYR A 427 10.47 11.71 -6.54
N LEU A 428 11.38 12.54 -7.07
CA LEU A 428 12.41 12.08 -8.01
C LEU A 428 13.37 11.08 -7.36
N THR A 429 13.78 11.34 -6.11
CA THR A 429 14.61 10.40 -5.33
C THR A 429 13.91 9.05 -5.14
N TRP A 430 12.60 9.07 -4.87
CA TRP A 430 11.80 7.85 -4.76
C TRP A 430 11.71 7.11 -6.09
N VAL A 431 11.43 7.81 -7.20
CA VAL A 431 11.37 7.22 -8.55
C VAL A 431 12.71 6.56 -8.91
N GLU A 432 13.83 7.25 -8.70
CA GLU A 432 15.17 6.70 -8.95
C GLU A 432 15.40 5.41 -8.15
N ARG A 433 15.12 5.43 -6.84
CA ARG A 433 15.27 4.26 -5.97
C ARG A 433 14.37 3.10 -6.41
N SER A 434 13.11 3.36 -6.75
CA SER A 434 12.17 2.32 -7.16
C SER A 434 12.56 1.70 -8.51
N ILE A 435 13.04 2.50 -9.47
CA ILE A 435 13.54 1.98 -10.76
C ILE A 435 14.76 1.08 -10.53
N ILE A 436 15.73 1.51 -9.72
CA ILE A 436 16.99 0.78 -9.49
C ILE A 436 16.77 -0.48 -8.65
N GLY A 437 15.91 -0.43 -7.61
CA GLY A 437 15.85 -1.45 -6.56
C GLY A 437 14.60 -2.33 -6.53
N GLU A 438 13.47 -1.86 -7.06
CA GLU A 438 12.17 -2.49 -6.85
C GLU A 438 11.51 -2.93 -8.16
N PHE A 439 11.77 -2.22 -9.25
CA PHE A 439 11.11 -2.46 -10.52
C PHE A 439 11.61 -3.73 -11.23
N GLY A 440 10.65 -4.56 -11.66
CA GLY A 440 10.92 -5.70 -12.54
C GLY A 440 11.82 -6.79 -11.96
N ARG A 441 11.65 -7.15 -10.69
CA ARG A 441 12.39 -8.26 -10.07
C ARG A 441 12.20 -9.58 -10.84
N CYS A 442 13.30 -10.26 -11.16
CA CYS A 442 13.26 -11.40 -12.07
C CYS A 442 13.35 -12.79 -11.40
N GLY A 443 13.23 -12.87 -10.07
CA GLY A 443 13.13 -14.14 -9.33
C GLY A 443 12.11 -15.14 -9.87
N PRO A 444 10.89 -14.73 -10.26
CA PRO A 444 9.91 -15.64 -10.86
C PRO A 444 10.40 -16.33 -12.15
N VAL A 445 11.29 -15.69 -12.91
CA VAL A 445 11.85 -16.25 -14.16
C VAL A 445 12.85 -17.37 -13.83
N ALA A 446 13.77 -17.13 -12.88
CA ALA A 446 14.70 -18.17 -12.42
C ALA A 446 13.95 -19.38 -11.85
N TRP A 447 12.94 -19.13 -11.00
CA TRP A 447 12.09 -20.19 -10.44
C TRP A 447 11.37 -21.00 -11.51
N ALA A 448 10.87 -20.36 -12.59
CA ALA A 448 10.24 -21.06 -13.69
C ALA A 448 11.22 -21.99 -14.43
N LEU A 449 12.45 -21.53 -14.69
CA LEU A 449 13.50 -22.34 -15.34
C LEU A 449 13.92 -23.52 -14.47
N ASP A 450 14.06 -23.33 -13.16
CA ASP A 450 14.40 -24.41 -12.21
C ASP A 450 13.28 -25.43 -12.08
N SER A 451 12.03 -24.96 -12.12
CA SER A 451 10.85 -25.82 -12.12
C SER A 451 10.79 -26.67 -13.38
N MET A 452 11.11 -26.10 -14.55
CA MET A 452 11.19 -26.85 -15.81
C MET A 452 12.29 -27.91 -15.75
N ASN A 453 13.48 -27.57 -15.25
CA ASN A 453 14.56 -28.52 -15.04
C ASN A 453 14.11 -29.69 -14.15
N THR A 454 13.45 -29.37 -13.03
CA THR A 454 12.94 -30.37 -12.08
C THR A 454 11.93 -31.31 -12.74
N VAL A 455 10.96 -30.78 -13.49
CA VAL A 455 9.93 -31.58 -14.19
C VAL A 455 10.56 -32.49 -15.25
N VAL A 456 11.43 -31.96 -16.09
CA VAL A 456 12.01 -32.74 -17.19
C VAL A 456 13.01 -33.75 -16.66
N CYS A 457 13.94 -33.34 -15.81
CA CYS A 457 15.05 -34.19 -15.41
C CYS A 457 14.70 -35.14 -14.28
N ASN A 458 14.12 -34.64 -13.19
CA ASN A 458 13.89 -35.46 -12.01
C ASN A 458 12.62 -36.31 -12.14
N TYR A 459 11.58 -35.81 -12.82
CA TYR A 459 10.33 -36.58 -12.97
C TYR A 459 10.28 -37.41 -14.25
N LEU A 460 10.72 -36.89 -15.40
CA LEU A 460 10.63 -37.66 -16.66
C LEU A 460 11.88 -38.51 -16.92
N VAL A 461 13.06 -37.90 -16.98
CA VAL A 461 14.30 -38.60 -17.35
C VAL A 461 14.71 -39.62 -16.30
N ASP A 462 14.70 -39.25 -15.01
CA ASP A 462 15.04 -40.19 -13.94
C ASP A 462 14.04 -41.34 -13.82
N SER A 463 12.74 -41.10 -13.99
CA SER A 463 11.73 -42.17 -14.01
C SER A 463 11.93 -43.12 -15.19
N LEU A 464 12.24 -42.58 -16.38
CA LEU A 464 12.58 -43.38 -17.56
C LEU A 464 13.83 -44.22 -17.30
N ASN A 465 14.83 -43.63 -16.64
CA ASN A 465 16.08 -44.29 -16.30
C ASN A 465 15.89 -45.43 -15.30
N ALA A 466 15.11 -45.19 -14.24
CA ALA A 466 14.74 -46.23 -13.28
C ALA A 466 13.98 -47.38 -13.98
N PHE A 467 13.06 -47.06 -14.89
CA PHE A 467 12.25 -48.06 -15.58
C PHE A 467 13.10 -48.99 -16.47
N TRP A 468 13.94 -48.45 -17.36
CA TRP A 468 14.76 -49.31 -18.23
C TRP A 468 15.81 -50.08 -17.43
N PHE A 469 16.37 -49.48 -16.37
CA PHE A 469 17.35 -50.13 -15.51
C PHE A 469 16.76 -51.38 -14.83
N CYS A 470 15.56 -51.26 -14.25
CA CYS A 470 14.82 -52.38 -13.68
C CYS A 470 14.50 -53.45 -14.73
N LEU A 471 13.99 -53.03 -15.90
CA LEU A 471 13.61 -53.96 -16.98
C LEU A 471 14.83 -54.71 -17.54
N ALA A 472 15.97 -54.05 -17.67
CA ALA A 472 17.23 -54.67 -18.06
C ALA A 472 17.68 -55.73 -17.04
N TRP A 473 17.63 -55.42 -15.75
CA TRP A 473 17.98 -56.36 -14.68
C TRP A 473 17.05 -57.58 -14.67
N CYS A 474 15.74 -57.37 -14.79
CA CYS A 474 14.78 -58.47 -14.93
C CYS A 474 15.14 -59.36 -16.12
N THR A 475 15.46 -58.77 -17.27
CA THR A 475 15.82 -59.51 -18.50
C THR A 475 17.11 -60.32 -18.33
N ILE A 476 18.13 -59.75 -17.67
CA ILE A 476 19.39 -60.45 -17.36
C ILE A 476 19.12 -61.68 -16.49
N PHE A 477 18.26 -61.57 -15.47
CA PHE A 477 17.93 -62.69 -14.59
C PHE A 477 17.00 -63.74 -15.21
N LEU A 478 16.29 -63.42 -16.31
CA LEU A 478 15.54 -64.43 -17.06
C LEU A 478 16.46 -65.49 -17.68
N LEU A 479 17.67 -65.13 -18.11
CA LEU A 479 18.62 -66.07 -18.72
C LEU A 479 19.02 -67.24 -17.80
N PRO A 480 19.57 -67.01 -16.58
CA PRO A 480 19.85 -68.10 -15.65
C PRO A 480 18.57 -68.79 -15.17
N SER A 481 17.45 -68.05 -15.06
CA SER A 481 16.15 -68.63 -14.72
C SER A 481 15.69 -69.68 -15.74
N ILE A 482 15.84 -69.41 -17.04
CA ILE A 482 15.53 -70.37 -18.11
C ILE A 482 16.36 -71.66 -17.95
N ILE A 483 17.68 -71.54 -17.74
CA ILE A 483 18.58 -72.70 -17.62
C ILE A 483 18.15 -73.59 -16.44
N LEU A 484 17.89 -72.98 -15.29
CA LEU A 484 17.46 -73.69 -14.09
C LEU A 484 16.06 -74.30 -14.26
N ALA A 485 15.12 -73.55 -14.83
CA ALA A 485 13.76 -73.99 -15.07
C ALA A 485 13.71 -75.20 -16.03
N VAL A 486 14.51 -75.21 -17.11
CA VAL A 486 14.60 -76.37 -18.03
C VAL A 486 15.16 -77.60 -17.32
N ARG A 487 16.21 -77.43 -16.49
CA ARG A 487 16.81 -78.54 -15.72
C ARG A 487 15.81 -79.10 -14.71
N LEU A 488 15.13 -78.25 -13.96
CA LEU A 488 14.12 -78.62 -12.97
C LEU A 488 12.89 -79.25 -13.64
N ALA A 489 12.44 -78.71 -14.78
CA ALA A 489 11.32 -79.27 -15.53
C ALA A 489 11.57 -80.72 -15.96
N LYS A 490 12.80 -81.05 -16.41
CA LYS A 490 13.17 -82.43 -16.74
C LYS A 490 13.07 -83.38 -15.54
N PHE A 491 13.34 -82.90 -14.33
CA PHE A 491 13.27 -83.71 -13.11
C PHE A 491 11.84 -83.92 -12.60
N TYR A 492 10.98 -82.91 -12.76
CA TYR A 492 9.60 -82.91 -12.24
C TYR A 492 8.56 -83.48 -13.22
N ARG A 493 8.78 -83.40 -14.54
CA ARG A 493 7.84 -83.94 -15.55
C ARG A 493 7.83 -85.47 -15.54
N ARG A 494 6.64 -86.04 -15.74
CA ARG A 494 6.46 -87.49 -15.93
C ARG A 494 6.90 -87.86 -17.34
N MET A 495 7.74 -88.89 -17.48
CA MET A 495 8.12 -89.46 -18.77
C MET A 495 7.14 -90.55 -19.18
N ASN A 496 6.90 -90.72 -20.49
CA ASN A 496 6.00 -91.76 -20.99
C ASN A 496 6.68 -93.13 -21.16
N VAL A 497 8.01 -93.15 -21.23
CA VAL A 497 8.84 -94.35 -21.43
C VAL A 497 10.08 -94.19 -20.56
N ASP A 498 10.49 -95.26 -19.88
CA ASP A 498 11.80 -95.34 -19.21
C ASP A 498 12.74 -96.17 -20.11
N ASP A 499 14.00 -95.76 -20.26
CA ASP A 499 15.01 -96.55 -20.97
C ASP A 499 15.32 -97.80 -20.14
N VAL A 500 15.01 -98.98 -20.68
CA VAL A 500 15.44 -100.26 -20.11
C VAL A 500 16.87 -100.49 -20.57
N TYR A 501 17.86 -100.24 -19.70
CA TYR A 501 19.18 -100.81 -19.90
C TYR A 501 19.07 -102.32 -19.67
N GLN A 502 19.15 -103.10 -20.75
CA GLN A 502 19.38 -104.54 -20.62
C GLN A 502 20.81 -104.72 -20.09
N ASP A 503 20.91 -105.07 -18.81
CA ASP A 503 22.14 -105.57 -18.19
C ASP A 503 22.52 -106.90 -18.84
N GLU A 504 23.29 -106.85 -19.94
CA GLU A 504 24.06 -108.01 -20.39
C GLU A 504 25.55 -107.67 -20.30
N ILE A 505 26.20 -108.35 -19.35
CA ILE A 505 27.65 -108.50 -19.14
C ILE A 505 28.32 -107.37 -18.34
N MET A 506 28.22 -107.44 -17.01
CA MET A 506 29.39 -107.28 -16.13
C MET A 506 29.15 -107.94 -14.76
N GLU A 507 29.25 -109.27 -14.72
CA GLU A 507 29.67 -109.96 -13.50
C GLU A 507 31.06 -109.43 -13.09
N ASN A 508 31.23 -109.19 -11.79
CA ASN A 508 32.47 -108.88 -11.09
C ASN A 508 33.06 -107.47 -11.25
N PHE A 509 32.41 -106.48 -10.61
CA PHE A 509 33.16 -105.43 -9.92
C PHE A 509 32.40 -104.98 -8.66
N GLU A 510 32.72 -105.60 -7.52
CA GLU A 510 32.40 -105.01 -6.22
C GLU A 510 33.14 -103.68 -6.09
N LEU A 511 32.41 -102.58 -5.90
CA LEU A 511 32.98 -101.42 -5.25
C LEU A 511 32.02 -100.84 -4.21
N SER A 512 32.59 -100.67 -3.02
CA SER A 512 31.97 -100.49 -1.72
C SER A 512 30.89 -99.43 -1.63
N ARG A 513 29.82 -99.80 -0.92
CA ARG A 513 28.89 -98.94 -0.18
C ARG A 513 29.65 -97.82 0.58
N GLN A 514 29.65 -96.60 0.04
CA GLN A 514 30.08 -95.42 0.81
C GLN A 514 28.87 -94.74 1.46
N SER A 515 28.89 -94.77 2.79
CA SER A 515 27.92 -94.17 3.69
C SER A 515 27.94 -92.64 3.63
N MET A 516 26.78 -92.08 3.28
CA MET A 516 26.09 -90.96 3.95
C MET A 516 26.98 -89.99 4.76
N PHE A 517 27.26 -88.82 4.19
CA PHE A 517 27.75 -87.67 4.95
C PHE A 517 26.58 -87.10 5.78
N LYS A 518 26.57 -87.31 7.10
CA LYS A 518 25.65 -86.67 8.05
C LYS A 518 26.21 -85.31 8.46
N MET A 519 25.45 -84.24 8.29
CA MET A 519 25.74 -82.96 8.97
C MET A 519 25.38 -83.06 10.47
N PRO A 520 26.17 -82.47 11.39
CA PRO A 520 25.86 -82.49 12.81
C PRO A 520 24.69 -81.56 13.15
N ARG A 521 23.81 -82.02 14.05
CA ARG A 521 22.73 -81.23 14.65
C ARG A 521 23.31 -80.45 15.84
N ALA A 522 23.03 -79.15 15.94
CA ALA A 522 23.41 -78.35 17.09
C ALA A 522 22.66 -78.83 18.35
N GLU A 523 23.40 -79.13 19.42
CA GLU A 523 22.84 -79.38 20.74
C GLU A 523 22.39 -78.06 21.37
N MET A 524 21.11 -77.94 21.71
CA MET A 524 20.66 -76.92 22.65
C MET A 524 21.09 -77.37 24.06
N LYS A 525 22.06 -76.63 24.64
CA LYS A 525 22.33 -76.69 26.07
C LYS A 525 21.14 -76.10 26.82
N LYS A 526 20.65 -76.85 27.80
CA LYS A 526 19.64 -76.42 28.78
C LYS A 526 20.05 -75.15 29.51
#